data_AF-A0A941P0M7-F1
#
_entry.id   AF-A0A941P0M7-F1
#
_cell.length_a   1.000
_cell.length_b   1.000
_cell.length_c   1.000
_cell.angle_alpha   90.00
_cell.angle_beta   90.00
_cell.angle_gamma   90.00
#
_symmetry.space_group_name_H-M   'P 1'
#
loop_
_entity.id
_entity.type
_entity.pdbx_description
1 polymer ?
#
loop_
_entity_poly.entity_id
_entity_poly.type
_entity_poly.pdbx_seq_one_letter_code
_entity_poly.pdbx_strand_id
1 'polypeptide(L)'
;MDAIARLLHLIGAITWLGGMGFMLYALRPVAQAQLQPPARLPLLVQVLARFLVMVWASVVLILVSGGYMLSVIGMARAPLGLHLMLGIGIVMFLLFGWAYFGPFRRARQAMARHDTAQAAAQLARLHPLVLANFALGWLAVAGVVLLR
;
A
#
# COMPACT_ATOMS: atom_id res chain seq x y z
N MET A 1 -19.12 2.13 18.56
CA MET A 1 -17.84 2.35 17.84
C MET A 1 -17.75 3.82 17.52
N ASP A 2 -16.69 4.47 17.99
CA ASP A 2 -16.46 5.90 17.78
C ASP A 2 -16.40 6.24 16.28
N ALA A 3 -17.25 7.18 15.85
CA ALA A 3 -17.36 7.58 14.44
C ALA A 3 -16.05 8.16 13.91
N ILE A 4 -15.28 8.83 14.78
CA ILE A 4 -13.99 9.43 14.42
C ILE A 4 -12.98 8.34 14.08
N ALA A 5 -12.85 7.30 14.92
CA ALA A 5 -11.94 6.20 14.67
C ALA A 5 -12.26 5.49 13.34
N ARG A 6 -13.54 5.23 13.05
CA ARG A 6 -13.95 4.64 11.76
C ARG A 6 -13.59 5.54 10.58
N LEU A 7 -13.84 6.85 10.69
CA LEU A 7 -13.51 7.81 9.65
C LEU A 7 -12.01 7.82 9.36
N LEU A 8 -11.17 7.89 10.40
CA LEU A 8 -9.70 7.87 10.25
C LEU A 8 -9.22 6.57 9.60
N HIS A 9 -9.80 5.43 10.00
CA HIS A 9 -9.50 4.13 9.40
C HIS A 9 -9.81 4.12 7.90
N LEU A 10 -11.00 4.61 7.53
CA LEU A 10 -11.44 4.67 6.14
C LEU A 10 -10.61 5.65 5.31
N ILE A 11 -10.25 6.82 5.85
CA ILE A 11 -9.34 7.75 5.16
C ILE A 11 -8.03 7.05 4.82
N GLY A 12 -7.39 6.41 5.81
CA GLY A 12 -6.16 5.67 5.59
C GLY A 12 -6.31 4.57 4.54
N ALA A 13 -7.37 3.75 4.66
CA ALA A 13 -7.64 2.63 3.76
C ALA A 13 -7.93 3.10 2.32
N ILE A 14 -8.73 4.15 2.14
CA ILE A 14 -9.08 4.71 0.82
C ILE A 14 -7.85 5.32 0.16
N THR A 15 -7.07 6.12 0.90
CA THR A 15 -5.84 6.72 0.35
C THR A 15 -4.86 5.65 -0.11
N TRP A 16 -4.68 4.58 0.66
CA TRP A 16 -3.75 3.52 0.31
C TRP A 16 -4.28 2.62 -0.82
N LEU A 17 -5.45 1.99 -0.64
CA LEU A 17 -6.01 1.06 -1.61
C LEU A 17 -6.39 1.76 -2.92
N GLY A 18 -7.02 2.94 -2.83
CA GLY A 18 -7.37 3.75 -3.99
C GLY A 18 -6.14 4.25 -4.75
N GLY A 19 -5.10 4.69 -4.04
CA GLY A 19 -3.84 5.09 -4.65
C GLY A 19 -3.12 3.94 -5.35
N MET A 20 -3.14 2.72 -4.78
CA MET A 20 -2.63 1.52 -5.47
C MET A 20 -3.43 1.24 -6.75
N GLY A 21 -4.76 1.34 -6.69
CA GLY A 21 -5.63 1.21 -7.86
C GLY A 21 -5.28 2.21 -8.96
N PHE A 22 -5.11 3.50 -8.61
CA PHE A 22 -4.68 4.53 -9.55
C PHE A 22 -3.32 4.21 -10.19
N MET A 23 -2.35 3.80 -9.38
CA MET A 23 -1.01 3.45 -9.87
C MET A 23 -1.05 2.27 -10.85
N LEU A 24 -1.82 1.23 -10.53
CA LEU A 24 -1.89 -0.01 -11.31
C LEU A 24 -2.67 0.16 -12.60
N TYR A 25 -3.83 0.82 -12.56
CA TYR A 25 -4.77 0.85 -13.67
C TYR A 25 -4.71 2.11 -14.53
N ALA A 26 -4.23 3.22 -14.00
CA ALA A 26 -4.18 4.49 -14.74
C ALA A 26 -2.74 4.94 -15.01
N LEU A 27 -1.96 5.24 -13.97
CA LEU A 27 -0.67 5.90 -14.16
C LEU A 27 0.36 5.01 -14.85
N ARG A 28 0.59 3.80 -14.33
CA ARG A 28 1.65 2.93 -14.85
C ARG A 28 1.41 2.52 -16.31
N PRO A 29 0.20 2.09 -16.73
CA PRO A 29 -0.06 1.74 -18.12
C PRO A 29 0.19 2.92 -19.07
N VAL A 30 -0.31 4.11 -18.74
CA VAL A 30 -0.12 5.30 -19.59
C VAL A 30 1.35 5.71 -19.65
N ALA A 31 2.05 5.73 -18.51
CA ALA A 31 3.48 6.02 -18.47
C ALA A 31 4.30 5.00 -19.29
N GLN A 32 3.90 3.73 -19.31
CA GLN A 32 4.56 2.70 -20.13
C GLN A 32 4.29 2.90 -21.62
N ALA A 33 3.07 3.25 -22.00
CA ALA A 33 2.66 3.42 -23.39
C ALA A 33 3.19 4.70 -24.03
N GLN A 34 3.27 5.81 -23.28
CA GLN A 34 3.57 7.13 -23.85
C GLN A 34 5.00 7.61 -23.59
N LEU A 35 5.66 7.14 -22.53
CA LEU A 35 6.99 7.64 -22.16
C LEU A 35 8.09 6.65 -22.52
N GLN A 36 9.11 7.18 -23.20
CA GLN A 36 10.37 6.49 -23.43
C GLN A 36 11.09 6.21 -22.09
N PRO A 37 11.90 5.13 -21.99
CA PRO A 37 12.55 4.74 -20.74
C PRO A 37 13.28 5.87 -19.97
N PRO A 38 14.01 6.80 -20.63
CA PRO A 38 14.72 7.89 -19.94
C PRO A 38 13.80 8.87 -19.21
N ALA A 39 12.60 9.14 -19.75
CA ALA A 39 11.61 10.02 -19.11
C ALA A 39 10.71 9.27 -18.13
N ARG A 40 10.44 7.99 -18.40
CA ARG A 40 9.52 7.16 -17.63
C ARG A 40 10.03 6.83 -16.23
N LEU A 41 11.29 6.42 -16.11
CA LEU A 41 11.82 5.94 -14.82
C LEU A 41 11.89 7.05 -13.76
N PRO A 42 12.40 8.27 -14.05
CA PRO A 42 12.41 9.36 -13.06
C PRO A 42 11.00 9.74 -12.60
N LEU A 43 10.02 9.78 -13.51
CA LEU A 43 8.62 10.05 -13.17
C LEU A 43 8.09 9.01 -12.19
N LEU A 44 8.21 7.73 -12.51
CA LEU A 44 7.69 6.66 -11.67
C LEU A 44 8.36 6.62 -10.29
N VAL A 45 9.68 6.81 -10.22
CA VAL A 45 10.41 6.87 -8.94
C VAL A 45 9.89 8.04 -8.08
N GLN A 46 9.72 9.23 -8.67
CA GLN A 46 9.27 10.40 -7.93
C GLN A 46 7.80 10.35 -7.50
N VAL A 47 6.92 9.84 -8.35
CA VAL A 47 5.52 9.60 -7.98
C VAL A 47 5.46 8.59 -6.83
N LEU A 48 6.17 7.47 -6.96
CA LEU A 48 6.20 6.43 -5.94
C LEU A 48 6.80 6.96 -4.63
N ALA A 49 7.81 7.83 -4.68
CA ALA A 49 8.35 8.48 -3.48
C ALA A 49 7.30 9.26 -2.70
N ARG A 50 6.50 10.08 -3.39
CA ARG A 50 5.41 10.84 -2.76
C ARG A 50 4.30 9.92 -2.27
N PHE A 51 3.90 8.94 -3.09
CA PHE A 51 2.85 7.99 -2.74
C PHE A 51 3.21 7.16 -1.50
N LEU A 52 4.42 6.61 -1.42
CA LEU A 52 4.82 5.78 -0.28
C LEU A 52 4.89 6.56 1.04
N VAL A 53 5.16 7.88 1.00
CA VAL A 53 5.05 8.74 2.19
C VAL A 53 3.60 8.85 2.66
N MET A 54 2.65 9.03 1.73
CA MET A 54 1.22 9.01 2.06
C MET A 54 0.78 7.64 2.59
N VAL A 55 1.32 6.54 2.05
CA VAL A 55 1.04 5.19 2.55
C VAL A 55 1.55 5.00 3.98
N TRP A 56 2.72 5.52 4.34
CA TRP A 56 3.17 5.48 5.75
C TRP A 56 2.18 6.19 6.68
N ALA A 57 1.66 7.35 6.28
CA ALA A 57 0.62 8.05 7.05
C ALA A 57 -0.67 7.22 7.13
N SER A 58 -1.12 6.64 6.02
CA SER A 58 -2.27 5.72 5.97
C SER A 58 -2.11 4.52 6.90
N VAL A 59 -0.95 3.88 6.90
CA VAL A 59 -0.65 2.74 7.79
C VAL A 59 -0.81 3.13 9.25
N VAL A 60 -0.25 4.27 9.66
CA VAL A 60 -0.38 4.77 11.04
C VAL A 60 -1.85 5.02 11.37
N LEU A 61 -2.58 5.70 10.50
CA LEU A 61 -4.02 5.97 10.70
C LEU A 61 -4.81 4.67 10.85
N ILE A 62 -4.58 3.68 9.99
CA ILE A 62 -5.28 2.39 10.00
C ILE A 62 -4.96 1.61 11.28
N LEU A 63 -3.68 1.50 11.65
CA LEU A 63 -3.25 0.71 12.82
C LEU A 63 -3.72 1.32 14.13
N VAL A 64 -3.59 2.65 14.29
CA VAL A 64 -4.02 3.34 15.52
C VAL A 64 -5.54 3.26 15.66
N SER A 65 -6.29 3.64 14.62
CA SER A 65 -7.75 3.62 14.69
C SER A 65 -8.34 2.21 14.75
N GLY A 66 -7.77 1.25 14.01
CA GLY A 66 -8.18 -0.14 14.02
C GLY A 66 -7.86 -0.83 15.35
N GLY A 67 -6.68 -0.57 15.90
CA GLY A 67 -6.27 -1.05 17.22
C GLY A 67 -7.18 -0.52 18.33
N TYR A 68 -7.52 0.77 18.31
CA TYR A 68 -8.47 1.36 19.24
C TYR A 68 -9.87 0.74 19.13
N MET A 69 -10.39 0.58 17.91
CA MET A 69 -11.69 -0.07 17.71
C MET A 69 -11.69 -1.52 18.21
N LEU A 70 -10.60 -2.26 17.97
CA LEU A 70 -10.44 -3.63 18.43
C LEU A 70 -10.28 -3.72 19.96
N SER A 71 -9.60 -2.77 20.60
CA SER A 71 -9.46 -2.77 22.07
C SER A 71 -10.80 -2.51 22.76
N VAL A 72 -11.69 -1.72 22.16
CA VAL A 72 -13.05 -1.49 22.69
C VAL A 72 -13.94 -2.72 22.55
N ILE A 73 -13.84 -3.46 21.43
CA ILE A 73 -14.62 -4.70 21.21
C ILE A 73 -14.08 -5.85 22.07
N GLY A 74 -12.75 -5.94 22.17
CA GLY A 74 -12.02 -7.05 22.80
C GLY A 74 -11.78 -8.21 21.83
N MET A 75 -10.57 -8.78 21.85
CA MET A 75 -10.14 -9.83 20.92
C MET A 75 -11.02 -11.08 20.98
N ALA A 76 -11.49 -11.49 22.16
CA ALA A 76 -12.32 -12.68 22.32
C ALA A 76 -13.75 -12.53 21.77
N ARG A 77 -14.21 -11.29 21.56
CA ARG A 77 -15.57 -10.97 21.11
C ARG A 77 -15.61 -10.44 19.68
N ALA A 78 -14.44 -10.27 19.06
CA ALA A 78 -14.34 -9.79 17.71
C ALA A 78 -14.86 -10.85 16.73
N PRO A 79 -15.62 -10.45 15.70
CA PRO A 79 -16.08 -11.40 14.69
C PRO A 79 -14.92 -11.87 13.81
N LEU A 80 -15.10 -13.01 13.15
CA LEU A 80 -14.07 -13.63 12.31
C LEU A 80 -13.53 -12.66 11.25
N GLY A 81 -14.39 -11.88 10.61
CA GLY A 81 -13.99 -10.88 9.62
C GLY A 81 -13.02 -9.83 10.18
N LEU A 82 -13.14 -9.45 11.46
CA LEU A 82 -12.24 -8.49 12.09
C LEU A 82 -10.86 -9.11 12.37
N HIS A 83 -10.81 -10.38 12.77
CA HIS A 83 -9.55 -11.13 12.92
C HIS A 83 -8.83 -11.30 11.58
N LEU A 84 -9.57 -11.64 10.53
CA LEU A 84 -9.02 -11.74 9.18
C LEU A 84 -8.50 -10.40 8.68
N MET A 85 -9.26 -9.32 8.87
CA MET A 85 -8.85 -7.96 8.51
C MET A 85 -7.55 -7.56 9.23
N LEU A 86 -7.43 -7.87 10.54
CA LEU A 86 -6.21 -7.63 11.30
C LEU A 86 -5.02 -8.43 10.76
N GLY A 87 -5.19 -9.75 10.58
CA GLY A 87 -4.13 -10.62 10.09
C GLY A 87 -3.65 -10.22 8.70
N ILE A 88 -4.57 -9.94 7.78
CA ILE A 88 -4.26 -9.46 6.43
C ILE A 88 -3.58 -8.09 6.50
N GLY A 89 -4.06 -7.17 7.35
CA GLY A 89 -3.45 -5.85 7.54
C GLY A 89 -2.00 -5.94 8.00
N ILE A 90 -1.67 -6.87 8.90
CA ILE A 90 -0.29 -7.13 9.35
C ILE A 90 0.56 -7.64 8.18
N VAL A 91 0.06 -8.60 7.40
CA VAL A 91 0.79 -9.10 6.20
C VAL A 91 1.02 -7.99 5.19
N MET A 92 0.01 -7.16 4.91
CA MET A 92 0.12 -6.00 4.02
C MET A 92 1.16 -5.01 4.52
N PHE A 93 1.20 -4.73 5.83
CA PHE A 93 2.19 -3.86 6.44
C PHE A 93 3.62 -4.38 6.24
N LEU A 94 3.84 -5.68 6.47
CA LEU A 94 5.15 -6.32 6.28
C LEU A 94 5.59 -6.29 4.81
N LEU A 95 4.68 -6.60 3.87
CA LEU A 95 4.94 -6.52 2.43
C LEU A 95 5.30 -5.09 2.01
N PHE A 96 4.58 -4.10 2.51
CA PHE A 96 4.87 -2.70 2.24
C PHE A 96 6.23 -2.28 2.83
N GLY A 97 6.54 -2.68 4.06
CA GLY A 97 7.85 -2.45 4.66
C GLY A 97 8.98 -3.04 3.82
N TRP A 98 8.82 -4.29 3.38
CA TRP A 98 9.78 -4.95 2.49
C TRP A 98 9.93 -4.22 1.15
N ALA A 99 8.82 -3.82 0.53
CA ALA A 99 8.80 -3.03 -0.71
C ALA A 99 9.54 -1.69 -0.57
N TYR A 100 9.27 -0.96 0.53
CA TYR A 100 9.82 0.37 0.79
C TYR A 100 11.33 0.30 1.06
N PHE A 101 11.74 -0.51 2.06
CA PHE A 101 13.14 -0.56 2.50
C PHE A 101 14.03 -1.37 1.55
N GLY A 102 13.46 -2.29 0.78
CA GLY A 102 14.17 -3.09 -0.20
C GLY A 102 14.24 -2.43 -1.58
N PRO A 103 13.38 -2.85 -2.53
CA PRO A 103 13.51 -2.47 -3.93
C PRO A 103 13.27 -0.98 -4.18
N PHE A 104 12.33 -0.31 -3.49
CA PHE A 104 12.11 1.13 -3.71
C PHE A 104 13.33 1.98 -3.34
N ARG A 105 13.90 1.76 -2.15
CA ARG A 105 15.10 2.48 -1.71
C ARG A 105 16.26 2.25 -2.68
N ARG A 106 16.46 1.01 -3.15
CA ARG A 106 17.49 0.69 -4.15
C ARG A 106 17.23 1.36 -5.50
N ALA A 107 15.98 1.39 -5.97
CA ALA A 107 15.61 2.08 -7.20
C ALA A 107 15.92 3.59 -7.13
N ARG A 108 15.59 4.22 -6.00
CA ARG A 108 15.87 5.65 -5.78
C ARG A 108 17.36 5.95 -5.74
N GLN A 109 18.16 5.09 -5.10
CA GLN A 109 19.62 5.23 -5.06
C GLN A 109 20.25 5.03 -6.44
N ALA A 110 19.81 4.03 -7.21
CA ALA A 110 20.28 3.79 -8.57
C ALA A 110 19.99 5.00 -9.48
N MET A 111 18.78 5.57 -9.36
CA MET A 111 18.40 6.79 -10.10
C MET A 111 19.31 7.98 -9.77
N ALA A 112 19.68 8.15 -8.49
CA ALA A 112 20.59 9.22 -8.07
C ALA A 112 22.03 9.03 -8.59
N ARG A 113 22.40 7.81 -9.00
CA ARG A 113 23.69 7.48 -9.61
C ARG A 113 23.62 7.39 -11.14
N HIS A 114 22.48 7.74 -11.73
CA HIS A 114 22.19 7.58 -13.17
C HIS A 114 22.26 6.12 -13.67
N ASP A 115 22.18 5.13 -12.78
CA ASP A 115 22.10 3.70 -13.13
C ASP A 115 20.64 3.32 -13.44
N THR A 116 20.23 3.57 -14.68
CA THR A 116 18.86 3.35 -15.15
C THR A 116 18.49 1.88 -15.25
N ALA A 117 19.46 1.00 -15.54
CA ALA A 117 19.25 -0.44 -15.63
C ALA A 117 18.90 -1.03 -14.26
N GLN A 118 19.68 -0.70 -13.22
CA GLN A 118 19.38 -1.13 -11.86
C GLN A 118 18.09 -0.53 -11.35
N ALA A 119 17.81 0.75 -11.64
CA ALA A 119 16.55 1.38 -11.23
C ALA A 119 15.34 0.67 -11.84
N ALA A 120 15.37 0.36 -13.14
CA ALA A 120 14.30 -0.38 -13.82
C ALA A 120 14.09 -1.78 -13.24
N ALA A 121 15.18 -2.51 -12.97
CA ALA A 121 15.11 -3.85 -12.38
C ALA A 121 14.48 -3.84 -10.99
N GLN A 122 14.78 -2.84 -10.15
CA GLN A 122 14.18 -2.73 -8.83
C GLN A 122 12.70 -2.29 -8.88
N LEU A 123 12.33 -1.39 -9.79
CA LEU A 123 10.93 -1.05 -10.03
C LEU A 123 10.12 -2.26 -10.54
N ALA A 124 10.71 -3.14 -11.36
CA ALA A 124 10.07 -4.37 -11.78
C ALA A 124 9.79 -5.31 -10.60
N ARG A 125 10.71 -5.39 -9.62
CA ARG A 125 10.54 -6.18 -8.38
C ARG A 125 9.46 -5.62 -7.45
N LEU A 126 9.21 -4.31 -7.49
CA LEU A 126 8.13 -3.68 -6.71
C LEU A 126 6.74 -4.08 -7.19
N HIS A 127 6.56 -4.24 -8.50
CA HIS A 127 5.25 -4.45 -9.09
C HIS A 127 4.47 -5.67 -8.53
N PRO A 128 5.03 -6.88 -8.45
CA PRO A 128 4.30 -8.02 -7.89
C PRO A 128 3.93 -7.83 -6.40
N LEU A 129 4.73 -7.08 -5.63
CA LEU A 129 4.39 -6.77 -4.24
C LEU A 129 3.18 -5.83 -4.14
N VAL A 130 3.12 -4.83 -5.01
CA VAL A 130 1.98 -3.90 -5.05
C VAL A 130 0.71 -4.66 -5.47
N LEU A 131 0.80 -5.57 -6.45
CA LEU A 131 -0.32 -6.42 -6.84
C LEU A 131 -0.79 -7.33 -5.70
N ALA A 132 0.14 -8.01 -5.01
CA ALA A 132 -0.18 -8.85 -3.86
C ALA A 132 -0.83 -8.04 -2.73
N ASN A 133 -0.28 -6.86 -2.41
CA ASN A 133 -0.83 -5.97 -1.39
C ASN A 133 -2.22 -5.46 -1.76
N PHE A 134 -2.43 -5.10 -3.03
CA PHE A 134 -3.73 -4.67 -3.55
C PHE A 134 -4.79 -5.78 -3.47
N ALA A 135 -4.44 -7.00 -3.86
CA ALA A 135 -5.33 -8.16 -3.74
C ALA A 135 -5.68 -8.45 -2.27
N LEU A 136 -4.68 -8.44 -1.37
CA LEU A 136 -4.90 -8.59 0.06
C LEU A 136 -5.81 -7.49 0.62
N GLY A 137 -5.67 -6.25 0.17
CA GLY A 137 -6.56 -5.15 0.58
C GLY A 137 -8.02 -5.42 0.26
N TRP A 138 -8.31 -5.91 -0.96
CA TRP A 138 -9.66 -6.34 -1.32
C TRP A 138 -10.16 -7.54 -0.53
N LEU A 139 -9.29 -8.52 -0.25
CA LEU A 139 -9.63 -9.66 0.61
C LEU A 139 -9.96 -9.22 2.05
N ALA A 140 -9.24 -8.23 2.60
CA ALA A 140 -9.56 -7.67 3.91
C ALA A 140 -10.94 -6.99 3.93
N VAL A 141 -11.25 -6.21 2.88
CA VAL A 141 -12.57 -5.57 2.72
C VAL A 141 -13.67 -6.64 2.60
N ALA A 142 -13.47 -7.65 1.76
CA ALA A 142 -14.42 -8.75 1.61
C ALA A 142 -14.61 -9.51 2.94
N GLY A 143 -13.52 -9.80 3.66
CA GLY A 143 -13.56 -10.48 4.95
C GLY A 143 -14.40 -9.74 5.98
N VAL A 144 -14.19 -8.43 6.16
CA VAL A 144 -14.95 -7.66 7.16
C VAL A 144 -16.41 -7.42 6.75
N VAL A 145 -16.71 -7.38 5.45
CA VAL A 145 -18.08 -7.17 4.95
C VAL A 145 -18.91 -8.45 4.99
N LEU A 146 -18.32 -9.57 4.58
CA LEU A 146 -19.03 -10.85 4.37
C LEU A 146 -19.04 -11.74 5.62
N LEU A 147 -18.04 -11.62 6.51
CA LEU A 147 -17.86 -12.51 7.68
C LEU A 147 -18.07 -11.74 8.98
N ARG A 148 -19.31 -11.24 9.16
CA ARG A 148 -19.72 -10.45 10.32
C ARG A 148 -19.80 -11.22 11.62
#